data_AF-A0A6B2CU73-F1
#
_entry.id   AF-A0A6B2CU73-F1
#
_cell.length_a   1.000
_cell.length_b   1.000
_cell.length_c   1.000
_cell.angle_alpha   90.00
_cell.angle_beta   90.00
_cell.angle_gamma   90.00
#
_symmetry.space_group_name_H-M   'P 1'
#
loop_
_entity.id
_entity.type
_entity.pdbx_description
1 polymer ?
#
loop_
_entity_poly.entity_id
_entity_poly.type
_entity_poly.pdbx_seq_one_letter_code
_entity_poly.pdbx_strand_id
1 'polypeptide(L)'
;MELNEIKQRLELALRPVEPPTIEEVLELVSRHGVLRGPVDWAFLAWATYIEYATQRIIETFQLTEEEKSQLLDFRDAVRQLLLEAQRQAKAKLISIYRAVMEDAYRLEGMRLYASDGTWIRMTRVAAPKFIIHGVTAKAHFPDVLKLPRERLEQFQLGWRASDEGEMDGRPAMGTTQPWQAFAWAAARYGELYIRVESVNLTREGVSVLIRGIARSWRQRWSKNEAISLVADYLKHGEWGHLLTTWLGDGNARKEILRGKYVLSIAAKEPWRLGLVANTYEALVATGREAFVKLREAAGAYGELLDLLKAHKWIYIKLATDDGFRAAAKQNKNSITVEGIVMYLELVSGRGGSLVAKYFTRDIEKALAVADKLKAAELRPNIVKSGPNYVVYITTADLLKLAERDDEIRRAIALYLAEKVKNGTPRQREIAEKILKRIPFFNQYLSASLRPASL
;
A
#
# COMPACT_ATOMS: atom_id res chain seq x y z
N MET A 1 -9.02 26.49 -0.95
CA MET A 1 -9.77 25.27 -0.62
C MET A 1 -11.09 25.75 -0.06
N GLU A 2 -12.19 25.33 -0.69
CA GLU A 2 -13.55 25.78 -0.34
C GLU A 2 -13.96 25.23 1.03
N LEU A 3 -14.75 26.00 1.80
CA LEU A 3 -15.27 25.57 3.11
C LEU A 3 -16.09 24.28 2.99
N ASN A 4 -16.85 24.14 1.90
CA ASN A 4 -17.61 22.93 1.60
C ASN A 4 -16.72 21.68 1.46
N GLU A 5 -15.51 21.83 0.91
CA GLU A 5 -14.55 20.72 0.82
C GLU A 5 -14.02 20.33 2.22
N ILE A 6 -13.84 21.28 3.14
CA ILE A 6 -13.47 20.97 4.53
C ILE A 6 -14.58 20.17 5.20
N LYS A 7 -15.83 20.63 5.08
CA LYS A 7 -16.99 20.00 5.69
C LYS A 7 -17.12 18.54 5.27
N GLN A 8 -17.07 18.26 3.97
CA GLN A 8 -17.12 16.88 3.44
C GLN A 8 -16.00 15.99 4.00
N ARG A 9 -14.78 16.53 4.13
CA ARG A 9 -13.66 15.77 4.70
C ARG A 9 -13.84 15.51 6.20
N LEU A 10 -14.39 16.47 6.95
CA LEU A 10 -14.68 16.31 8.38
C LEU A 10 -15.78 15.27 8.62
N GLU A 11 -16.85 15.30 7.82
CA GLU A 11 -17.92 14.30 7.85
C GLU A 11 -17.36 12.90 7.61
N LEU A 12 -16.49 12.74 6.61
CA LEU A 12 -15.82 11.47 6.33
C LEU A 12 -14.87 11.04 7.46
N ALA A 13 -14.13 11.99 8.04
CA ALA A 13 -13.20 11.74 9.14
C ALA A 13 -13.89 11.32 10.44
N LEU A 14 -15.12 11.78 10.69
CA LEU A 14 -15.87 11.50 11.92
C LEU A 14 -16.93 10.40 11.75
N ARG A 15 -17.06 9.83 10.54
CA ARG A 15 -18.04 8.78 10.25
C ARG A 15 -17.80 7.54 11.14
N PRO A 16 -18.85 6.98 11.77
CA PRO A 16 -18.77 5.68 12.41
C PRO A 16 -18.34 4.60 11.42
N VAL A 17 -17.55 3.64 11.89
CA VAL A 17 -17.00 2.56 11.06
C VAL A 17 -16.61 1.40 11.95
N GLU A 18 -16.73 0.19 11.41
CA GLU A 18 -16.27 -1.02 12.08
C GLU A 18 -14.74 -1.02 12.21
N PRO A 19 -14.18 -1.70 13.22
CA PRO A 19 -12.74 -1.86 13.34
C PRO A 19 -12.13 -2.49 12.07
N PRO A 20 -10.91 -2.08 11.66
CA PRO A 20 -10.22 -2.66 10.52
C PRO A 20 -9.93 -4.14 10.72
N THR A 21 -10.11 -4.93 9.66
CA THR A 21 -9.49 -6.27 9.55
C THR A 21 -8.03 -6.15 9.14
N ILE A 22 -7.19 -7.13 9.48
CA ILE A 22 -5.79 -7.13 9.05
C ILE A 22 -5.67 -7.19 7.53
N GLU A 23 -6.55 -7.93 6.85
CA GLU A 23 -6.59 -8.05 5.39
C GLU A 23 -6.82 -6.68 4.72
N GLU A 24 -7.74 -5.88 5.23
CA GLU A 24 -8.01 -4.53 4.72
C GLU A 24 -6.81 -3.59 4.94
N VAL A 25 -6.18 -3.66 6.11
CA VAL A 25 -4.98 -2.88 6.43
C VAL A 25 -3.85 -3.23 5.47
N LEU A 26 -3.57 -4.52 5.28
CA LEU A 26 -2.50 -4.98 4.39
C LEU A 26 -2.81 -4.68 2.93
N GLU A 27 -4.07 -4.75 2.50
CA GLU A 27 -4.47 -4.37 1.14
C GLU A 27 -4.19 -2.90 0.87
N LEU A 28 -4.51 -2.01 1.81
CA LEU A 28 -4.25 -0.57 1.69
C LEU A 28 -2.75 -0.25 1.74
N VAL A 29 -2.00 -0.86 2.67
CA VAL A 29 -0.55 -0.69 2.76
C VAL A 29 0.14 -1.20 1.48
N SER A 30 -0.28 -2.35 0.94
CA SER A 30 0.27 -2.92 -0.30
C SER A 30 0.00 -2.07 -1.53
N ARG A 31 -1.16 -1.40 -1.58
CA ARG A 31 -1.57 -0.63 -2.77
C ARG A 31 -1.12 0.82 -2.75
N HIS A 32 -1.19 1.45 -1.58
CA HIS A 32 -1.06 2.89 -1.43
C HIS A 32 0.05 3.28 -0.46
N GLY A 33 0.57 2.35 0.34
CA GLY A 33 1.58 2.60 1.37
C GLY A 33 1.06 3.33 2.61
N VAL A 34 -0.07 4.03 2.51
CA VAL A 34 -0.65 4.91 3.54
C VAL A 34 -1.99 4.35 4.02
N LEU A 35 -2.25 4.47 5.31
CA LEU A 35 -3.55 4.18 5.91
C LEU A 35 -4.37 5.47 6.04
N ARG A 36 -5.57 5.46 5.44
CA ARG A 36 -6.52 6.57 5.46
C ARG A 36 -7.92 6.07 5.71
N GLY A 37 -8.68 6.79 6.52
CA GLY A 37 -10.07 6.45 6.84
C GLY A 37 -10.62 7.35 7.93
N PRO A 38 -11.82 7.07 8.46
CA PRO A 38 -12.32 7.76 9.65
C PRO A 38 -11.33 7.67 10.81
N VAL A 39 -11.35 8.66 11.72
CA VAL A 39 -10.34 8.80 12.79
C VAL A 39 -10.23 7.56 13.66
N ASP A 40 -11.36 6.93 14.00
CA ASP A 40 -11.33 5.72 14.82
C ASP A 40 -10.66 4.56 14.07
N TRP A 41 -10.95 4.41 12.78
CA TRP A 41 -10.38 3.37 11.91
C TRP A 41 -8.91 3.59 11.61
N ALA A 42 -8.49 4.81 11.27
CA ALA A 42 -7.11 5.08 10.83
C ALA A 42 -6.09 4.81 11.95
N PHE A 43 -6.40 5.18 13.19
CA PHE A 43 -5.54 4.90 14.34
C PHE A 43 -5.52 3.42 14.70
N LEU A 44 -6.67 2.74 14.67
CA LEU A 44 -6.75 1.29 14.88
C LEU A 44 -5.98 0.53 13.78
N ALA A 45 -6.10 0.95 12.52
CA ALA A 45 -5.41 0.32 11.40
C ALA A 45 -3.89 0.41 11.54
N TRP A 46 -3.37 1.54 12.05
CA TRP A 46 -1.97 1.68 12.40
C TRP A 46 -1.55 0.71 13.52
N ALA A 47 -2.34 0.60 14.58
CA ALA A 47 -2.06 -0.33 15.68
C ALA A 47 -2.08 -1.80 15.22
N THR A 48 -3.09 -2.19 14.44
CA THR A 48 -3.20 -3.51 13.81
C THR A 48 -2.01 -3.82 12.91
N TYR A 49 -1.55 -2.85 12.12
CA TYR A 49 -0.36 -3.02 11.29
C TYR A 49 0.90 -3.23 12.13
N ILE A 50 1.08 -2.47 13.21
CA ILE A 50 2.24 -2.60 14.11
C ILE A 50 2.27 -3.97 14.76
N GLU A 51 1.13 -4.47 15.23
CA GLU A 51 1.00 -5.84 15.76
C GLU A 51 1.41 -6.88 14.73
N TYR A 52 0.86 -6.79 13.52
CA TYR A 52 1.22 -7.67 12.40
C TYR A 52 2.72 -7.62 12.09
N ALA A 53 3.29 -6.42 11.91
CA ALA A 53 4.68 -6.27 11.52
C ALA A 53 5.63 -6.81 12.57
N THR A 54 5.40 -6.51 13.86
CA THR A 54 6.19 -7.05 14.97
C THR A 54 6.12 -8.58 15.00
N GLN A 55 4.91 -9.15 14.96
CA GLN A 55 4.74 -10.60 15.02
C GLN A 55 5.47 -11.30 13.87
N ARG A 56 5.28 -10.81 12.64
CA ARG A 56 5.91 -11.40 11.47
C ARG A 56 7.43 -11.27 11.50
N ILE A 57 7.97 -10.16 12.01
CA ILE A 57 9.43 -9.99 12.16
C ILE A 57 9.98 -11.03 13.13
N ILE A 58 9.32 -11.24 14.28
CA ILE A 58 9.72 -12.26 15.26
C ILE A 58 9.72 -13.68 14.66
N GLU A 59 8.73 -13.99 13.82
CA GLU A 59 8.61 -15.29 13.17
C GLU A 59 9.63 -15.52 12.05
N THR A 60 10.10 -14.45 11.41
CA THR A 60 10.91 -14.55 10.18
C THR A 60 12.40 -14.35 10.44
N PHE A 61 12.76 -13.42 11.31
CA PHE A 61 14.15 -13.07 11.59
C PHE A 61 14.66 -13.81 12.82
N GLN A 62 15.92 -14.20 12.78
CA GLN A 62 16.60 -14.81 13.93
C GLN A 62 16.90 -13.73 14.97
N LEU A 63 16.02 -13.63 15.97
CA LEU A 63 16.14 -12.71 17.09
C LEU A 63 16.46 -13.48 18.37
N THR A 64 17.33 -12.90 19.20
CA THR A 64 17.52 -13.34 20.59
C THR A 64 16.27 -13.02 21.43
N GLU A 65 16.12 -13.65 22.60
CA GLU A 65 14.99 -13.36 23.49
C GLU A 65 14.94 -11.89 23.93
N GLU A 66 16.11 -11.29 24.17
CA GLU A 66 16.22 -9.86 24.46
C GLU A 66 15.69 -9.00 23.31
N GLU A 67 16.05 -9.31 22.07
CA GLU A 67 15.60 -8.56 20.88
C GLU A 67 14.12 -8.74 20.62
N LYS A 68 13.57 -9.94 20.87
CA LYS A 68 12.12 -10.16 20.84
C LYS A 68 11.43 -9.28 21.87
N SER A 69 11.94 -9.25 23.12
CA SER A 69 11.39 -8.40 24.18
C SER A 69 11.42 -6.93 23.77
N GLN A 70 12.55 -6.43 23.27
CA GLN A 70 12.67 -5.04 22.79
C GLN A 70 11.67 -4.70 21.70
N LEU A 71 11.44 -5.62 20.74
CA LEU A 71 10.48 -5.39 19.66
C LEU A 71 9.02 -5.42 20.15
N LEU A 72 8.71 -6.24 21.15
CA LEU A 72 7.40 -6.26 21.82
C LEU A 72 7.17 -4.98 22.63
N ASP A 73 8.17 -4.51 23.36
CA ASP A 73 8.12 -3.23 24.08
C ASP A 73 7.93 -2.06 23.13
N PHE A 74 8.63 -2.06 21.98
CA PHE A 74 8.42 -1.10 20.91
C PHE A 74 6.97 -1.13 20.39
N ARG A 75 6.43 -2.32 20.10
CA ARG A 75 5.04 -2.49 19.66
C ARG A 75 4.08 -1.86 20.66
N ASP A 76 4.23 -2.20 21.95
CA ASP A 76 3.30 -1.76 22.99
C ASP A 76 3.41 -0.25 23.26
N ALA A 77 4.63 0.30 23.23
CA ALA A 77 4.86 1.74 23.33
C ALA A 77 4.18 2.52 22.20
N VAL A 78 4.30 2.07 20.94
CA VAL A 78 3.67 2.75 19.80
C VAL A 78 2.15 2.58 19.81
N ARG A 79 1.62 1.43 20.24
CA ARG A 79 0.17 1.21 20.40
C ARG A 79 -0.44 2.16 21.42
N GLN A 80 0.17 2.29 22.61
CA GLN A 80 -0.30 3.24 23.63
C GLN A 80 -0.28 4.68 23.12
N LEU A 81 0.81 5.06 22.46
CA LEU A 81 0.96 6.37 21.84
C LEU A 81 -0.14 6.65 20.80
N LEU A 82 -0.51 5.67 19.97
CA LEU A 82 -1.60 5.81 19.00
C LEU A 82 -2.97 5.98 19.68
N LEU A 83 -3.23 5.26 20.78
CA LEU A 83 -4.49 5.38 21.53
C LEU A 83 -4.64 6.78 22.15
N GLU A 84 -3.58 7.32 22.75
CA GLU A 84 -3.57 8.68 23.31
C GLU A 84 -3.78 9.74 22.22
N ALA A 85 -3.06 9.61 21.11
CA ALA A 85 -3.16 10.52 19.98
C ALA A 85 -4.54 10.47 19.31
N GLN A 86 -5.20 9.30 19.26
CA GLN A 86 -6.54 9.15 18.71
C GLN A 86 -7.55 9.98 19.51
N ARG A 87 -7.52 9.92 20.84
CA ARG A 87 -8.43 10.71 21.70
C ARG A 87 -8.28 12.20 21.42
N GLN A 88 -7.04 12.68 21.35
CA GLN A 88 -6.76 14.09 21.07
C GLN A 88 -7.18 14.47 19.63
N ALA A 89 -6.93 13.60 18.64
CA ALA A 89 -7.31 13.84 17.26
C ALA A 89 -8.82 13.93 17.09
N LYS A 90 -9.56 12.99 17.69
CA LYS A 90 -11.03 12.96 17.64
C LYS A 90 -11.64 14.18 18.30
N ALA A 91 -11.16 14.59 19.48
CA ALA A 91 -11.60 15.81 20.15
C ALA A 91 -11.40 17.06 19.28
N LYS A 92 -10.20 17.20 18.68
CA LYS A 92 -9.90 18.33 17.79
C LYS A 92 -10.77 18.33 16.53
N LEU A 93 -11.00 17.17 15.91
CA LEU A 93 -11.88 17.05 14.74
C LEU A 93 -13.33 17.42 15.06
N ILE A 94 -13.86 16.96 16.20
CA ILE A 94 -15.23 17.28 16.65
C ILE A 94 -15.36 18.79 16.90
N SER A 95 -14.38 19.40 17.56
CA SER A 95 -14.38 20.84 17.83
C SER A 95 -14.41 21.66 16.53
N ILE A 96 -13.53 21.33 15.57
CA ILE A 96 -13.51 21.98 14.27
C ILE A 96 -14.79 21.73 13.47
N TYR A 97 -15.34 20.51 13.52
CA TYR A 97 -16.59 20.17 12.85
C TYR A 97 -17.76 20.99 13.36
N ARG A 98 -17.92 21.11 14.70
CA ARG A 98 -18.96 21.96 15.29
C ARG A 98 -18.81 23.42 14.87
N ALA A 99 -17.59 23.96 14.96
CA ALA A 99 -17.32 25.33 14.56
C ALA A 99 -17.69 25.60 13.09
N VAL A 100 -17.42 24.66 12.18
CA VAL A 100 -17.79 24.76 10.76
C VAL A 100 -19.30 24.61 10.55
N MET A 101 -19.97 23.74 11.31
CA MET A 101 -21.40 23.48 11.16
C MET A 101 -22.29 24.60 11.71
N GLU A 102 -21.82 25.30 12.73
CA GLU A 102 -22.53 26.38 13.43
C GLU A 102 -22.13 27.78 12.91
N ASP A 103 -21.31 27.86 11.85
CA ASP A 103 -20.67 29.10 11.37
C ASP A 103 -19.92 29.89 12.49
N ALA A 104 -19.53 29.18 13.55
CA ALA A 104 -18.86 29.70 14.74
C ALA A 104 -17.32 29.56 14.65
N TYR A 105 -16.76 29.68 13.45
CA TYR A 105 -15.32 29.56 13.18
C TYR A 105 -14.70 30.92 12.86
N ARG A 106 -13.39 31.06 13.16
CA ARG A 106 -12.60 32.23 12.79
C ARG A 106 -11.48 31.83 11.84
N LEU A 107 -11.34 32.55 10.72
CA LEU A 107 -10.23 32.39 9.80
C LEU A 107 -9.17 33.46 10.08
N GLU A 108 -7.93 33.03 10.28
CA GLU A 108 -6.78 33.94 10.45
C GLU A 108 -5.58 33.35 9.72
N GLY A 109 -5.12 34.07 8.70
CA GLY A 109 -4.07 33.59 7.79
C GLY A 109 -4.43 32.24 7.16
N MET A 110 -3.60 31.23 7.42
CA MET A 110 -3.78 29.85 6.94
C MET A 110 -4.37 28.93 8.00
N ARG A 111 -5.18 29.43 8.93
CA ARG A 111 -5.74 28.64 10.02
C ARG A 111 -7.24 28.87 10.18
N LEU A 112 -7.97 27.79 10.41
CA LEU A 112 -9.37 27.81 10.83
C LEU A 112 -9.42 27.45 12.31
N TYR A 113 -9.98 28.34 13.12
CA TYR A 113 -10.10 28.21 14.57
C TYR A 113 -11.55 27.91 14.97
N ALA A 114 -11.70 27.01 15.94
CA ALA A 114 -12.89 26.86 16.76
C ALA A 114 -12.84 27.81 17.97
N SER A 115 -13.98 27.98 18.64
CA SER A 115 -14.14 28.85 19.81
C SER A 115 -13.27 28.44 21.01
N ASP A 116 -12.94 27.16 21.15
CA ASP A 116 -12.07 26.62 22.20
C ASP A 116 -10.56 26.83 21.92
N GLY A 117 -10.22 27.52 20.83
CA GLY A 117 -8.85 27.75 20.39
C GLY A 117 -8.22 26.60 19.60
N THR A 118 -8.91 25.47 19.42
CA THR A 118 -8.50 24.42 18.50
C THR A 118 -8.45 24.96 17.09
N TRP A 119 -7.40 24.61 16.34
CA TRP A 119 -7.26 25.06 14.97
C TRP A 119 -6.69 23.99 14.05
N ILE A 120 -7.05 24.10 12.77
CA ILE A 120 -6.50 23.31 11.69
C ILE A 120 -5.80 24.21 10.68
N ARG A 121 -4.58 23.84 10.28
CA ARG A 121 -3.85 24.54 9.22
C ARG A 121 -4.50 24.22 7.89
N MET A 122 -4.91 25.28 7.21
CA MET A 122 -5.40 25.26 5.84
C MET A 122 -4.23 25.41 4.88
N THR A 123 -4.15 24.59 3.84
CA THR A 123 -3.13 24.73 2.79
C THR A 123 -3.78 24.63 1.41
N ARG A 124 -3.20 25.32 0.42
CA ARG A 124 -3.74 25.34 -0.96
C ARG A 124 -3.43 24.05 -1.72
N VAL A 125 -2.26 23.46 -1.47
CA VAL A 125 -1.70 22.32 -2.22
C VAL A 125 -1.61 21.03 -1.41
N ALA A 126 -1.67 21.10 -0.08
CA ALA A 126 -1.61 19.92 0.79
C ALA A 126 -2.94 19.71 1.53
N ALA A 127 -3.09 18.54 2.15
CA ALA A 127 -4.21 18.29 3.04
C ALA A 127 -4.14 19.23 4.26
N PRO A 128 -5.26 19.79 4.73
CA PRO A 128 -5.31 20.47 6.01
C PRO A 128 -4.80 19.56 7.12
N LYS A 129 -4.17 20.13 8.14
CA LYS A 129 -3.63 19.33 9.24
C LYS A 129 -3.59 20.08 10.55
N PHE A 130 -3.67 19.35 11.65
CA PHE A 130 -3.46 19.88 12.99
C PHE A 130 -2.41 19.05 13.73
N ILE A 131 -1.77 19.68 14.70
CA ILE A 131 -0.67 19.08 15.47
C ILE A 131 -1.25 18.29 16.64
N ILE A 132 -0.61 17.16 16.94
CA ILE A 132 -0.83 16.39 18.16
C ILE A 132 0.26 16.79 19.16
N HIS A 133 -0.15 17.16 20.37
CA HIS A 133 0.72 17.72 21.40
C HIS A 133 0.93 16.72 22.54
N GLY A 134 2.19 16.55 22.96
CA GLY A 134 2.56 15.83 24.18
C GLY A 134 2.50 14.30 24.11
N VAL A 135 2.12 13.72 22.96
CA VAL A 135 1.97 12.26 22.80
C VAL A 135 3.24 11.65 22.23
N THR A 136 4.08 11.10 23.12
CA THR A 136 5.46 10.69 22.79
C THR A 136 5.86 9.42 23.54
N ALA A 137 6.75 8.62 22.98
CA ALA A 137 7.29 7.42 23.62
C ALA A 137 8.80 7.29 23.33
N LYS A 138 9.49 6.54 24.21
CA LYS A 138 10.83 6.03 23.96
C LYS A 138 10.76 4.52 23.88
N ALA A 139 11.38 3.94 22.88
CA ALA A 139 11.42 2.49 22.70
C ALA A 139 12.71 2.08 22.00
N HIS A 140 13.14 0.84 22.19
CA HIS A 140 14.28 0.26 21.49
C HIS A 140 13.78 -0.58 20.31
N PHE A 141 14.33 -0.36 19.11
CA PHE A 141 14.10 -1.22 17.96
C PHE A 141 15.35 -2.09 17.75
N PRO A 142 15.28 -3.43 17.82
CA PRO A 142 16.47 -4.27 17.75
C PRO A 142 17.12 -4.25 16.36
N ASP A 143 18.38 -4.66 16.27
CA ASP A 143 19.03 -4.92 14.98
C ASP A 143 18.46 -6.20 14.35
N VAL A 144 17.35 -6.06 13.63
CA VAL A 144 16.64 -7.19 13.00
C VAL A 144 17.35 -7.73 11.77
N LEU A 145 18.18 -6.93 11.10
CA LEU A 145 18.75 -7.28 9.80
C LEU A 145 20.12 -7.95 9.91
N LYS A 146 20.85 -7.76 11.02
CA LYS A 146 22.19 -8.32 11.26
C LYS A 146 23.17 -8.04 10.12
N LEU A 147 23.04 -6.86 9.50
CA LEU A 147 23.84 -6.51 8.34
C LEU A 147 25.25 -6.11 8.75
N PRO A 148 26.28 -6.46 7.95
CA PRO A 148 27.59 -5.82 8.06
C PRO A 148 27.45 -4.30 7.99
N ARG A 149 28.35 -3.60 8.71
CA ARG A 149 28.27 -2.15 8.87
C ARG A 149 28.28 -1.42 7.53
N GLU A 150 29.09 -1.87 6.58
CA GLU A 150 29.18 -1.29 5.24
C GLU A 150 27.83 -1.37 4.53
N ARG A 151 27.15 -2.51 4.59
CA ARG A 151 25.83 -2.71 3.97
C ARG A 151 24.74 -1.88 4.65
N LEU A 152 24.79 -1.75 5.97
CA LEU A 152 23.87 -0.88 6.71
C LEU A 152 24.06 0.59 6.31
N GLU A 153 25.31 1.05 6.21
CA GLU A 153 25.64 2.42 5.83
C GLU A 153 25.11 2.76 4.42
N GLN A 154 25.08 1.79 3.50
CA GLN A 154 24.49 1.99 2.17
C GLN A 154 23.00 2.39 2.27
N PHE A 155 22.23 1.66 3.07
CA PHE A 155 20.80 1.93 3.25
C PHE A 155 20.55 3.23 4.01
N GLN A 156 21.38 3.52 5.02
CA GLN A 156 21.30 4.77 5.79
C GLN A 156 21.56 6.00 4.92
N LEU A 157 22.57 5.95 4.04
CA LEU A 157 22.88 7.04 3.12
C LEU A 157 21.74 7.28 2.14
N GLY A 158 21.13 6.22 1.60
CA GLY A 158 20.00 6.38 0.68
C GLY A 158 18.74 6.93 1.36
N TRP A 159 18.44 6.52 2.60
CA TRP A 159 17.39 7.17 3.40
C TRP A 159 17.68 8.65 3.61
N ARG A 160 18.94 8.98 3.94
CA ARG A 160 19.40 10.36 4.09
C ARG A 160 19.26 11.17 2.81
N ALA A 161 19.51 10.58 1.65
CA ALA A 161 19.29 11.25 0.37
C ALA A 161 17.80 11.51 0.04
N SER A 162 16.86 10.89 0.77
CA SER A 162 15.44 10.87 0.41
C SER A 162 14.47 11.44 1.48
N ASP A 163 13.73 10.63 2.22
CA ASP A 163 12.73 11.11 3.19
C ASP A 163 13.33 11.40 4.59
N GLU A 164 14.53 10.88 4.89
CA GLU A 164 15.13 11.07 6.22
C GLU A 164 15.57 12.54 6.41
N GLY A 165 14.99 13.16 7.42
CA GLY A 165 15.36 14.45 7.94
C GLY A 165 16.43 14.37 9.02
N GLU A 166 16.67 15.50 9.67
CA GLU A 166 17.59 15.62 10.79
C GLU A 166 16.95 16.49 11.87
N MET A 167 17.11 16.09 13.12
CA MET A 167 16.68 16.84 14.30
C MET A 167 17.75 16.74 15.37
N ASP A 168 18.27 17.89 15.81
CA ASP A 168 19.30 18.00 16.85
C ASP A 168 20.54 17.11 16.56
N GLY A 169 20.97 17.08 15.29
CA GLY A 169 22.10 16.27 14.83
C GLY A 169 21.82 14.77 14.77
N ARG A 170 20.55 14.35 14.81
CA ARG A 170 20.13 12.94 14.77
C ARG A 170 19.23 12.63 13.57
N PRO A 171 19.31 11.44 12.98
CA PRO A 171 18.39 11.01 11.93
C PRO A 171 16.94 11.04 12.40
N ALA A 172 16.04 11.57 11.56
CA ALA A 172 14.62 11.63 11.87
C ALA A 172 13.76 11.26 10.66
N MET A 173 12.76 10.40 10.86
CA MET A 173 11.78 10.02 9.84
C MET A 173 10.41 10.51 10.25
N GLY A 174 9.76 11.28 9.39
CA GLY A 174 8.33 11.63 9.53
C GLY A 174 7.56 10.98 8.40
N THR A 175 6.66 10.06 8.70
CA THR A 175 5.93 9.32 7.67
C THR A 175 4.47 9.05 8.04
N THR A 176 3.64 8.95 7.00
CA THR A 176 2.25 8.46 7.08
C THR A 176 2.14 7.00 6.63
N GLN A 177 3.27 6.35 6.34
CA GLN A 177 3.36 5.00 5.81
C GLN A 177 3.90 4.04 6.88
N PRO A 178 3.09 3.07 7.36
CA PRO A 178 3.52 2.16 8.42
C PRO A 178 4.75 1.33 8.06
N TRP A 179 4.79 0.77 6.84
CA TRP A 179 5.93 -0.02 6.36
C TRP A 179 7.24 0.80 6.35
N GLN A 180 7.16 2.10 6.03
CA GLN A 180 8.33 2.97 5.95
C GLN A 180 8.92 3.24 7.35
N ALA A 181 8.07 3.33 8.38
CA ALA A 181 8.53 3.50 9.75
C ALA A 181 9.38 2.29 10.20
N PHE A 182 8.93 1.06 9.93
CA PHE A 182 9.69 -0.16 10.23
C PHE A 182 10.94 -0.30 9.36
N ALA A 183 10.83 -0.06 8.05
CA ALA A 183 11.96 -0.16 7.13
C ALA A 183 13.08 0.83 7.52
N TRP A 184 12.72 2.06 7.90
CA TRP A 184 13.67 3.05 8.38
C TRP A 184 14.24 2.68 9.76
N ALA A 185 13.40 2.23 10.70
CA ALA A 185 13.84 1.80 12.02
C ALA A 185 14.84 0.63 11.95
N ALA A 186 14.66 -0.31 11.02
CA ALA A 186 15.62 -1.39 10.81
C ALA A 186 16.99 -0.90 10.30
N ALA A 187 17.03 0.19 9.52
CA ALA A 187 18.28 0.83 9.09
C ALA A 187 18.87 1.77 10.17
N ARG A 188 18.07 2.20 11.14
CA ARG A 188 18.42 3.11 12.24
C ARG A 188 18.07 2.48 13.60
N TYR A 189 18.41 1.21 13.79
CA TYR A 189 18.03 0.43 14.97
C TYR A 189 18.61 1.03 16.25
N GLY A 190 18.11 0.63 17.41
CA GLY A 190 18.50 1.14 18.71
C GLY A 190 17.40 1.98 19.36
N GLU A 191 17.80 2.93 20.20
CA GLU A 191 16.85 3.81 20.90
C GLU A 191 16.17 4.76 19.91
N LEU A 192 14.84 4.76 19.91
CA LEU A 192 13.99 5.64 19.14
C LEU A 192 13.16 6.52 20.09
N TYR A 193 13.12 7.82 19.79
CA TYR A 193 12.10 8.72 20.31
C TYR A 193 10.99 8.88 19.28
N ILE A 194 9.76 8.54 19.66
CA ILE A 194 8.61 8.42 18.76
C ILE A 194 7.53 9.40 19.20
N ARG A 195 6.86 10.05 18.25
CA ARG A 195 5.67 10.87 18.51
C ARG A 195 4.68 10.79 17.35
N VAL A 196 3.39 10.89 17.63
CA VAL A 196 2.42 11.26 16.60
C VAL A 196 2.51 12.76 16.46
N GLU A 197 2.97 13.23 15.30
CA GLU A 197 3.28 14.64 15.10
C GLU A 197 2.06 15.43 14.63
N SER A 198 1.28 14.86 13.71
CA SER A 198 0.09 15.54 13.18
C SER A 198 -0.89 14.56 12.56
N VAL A 199 -2.10 15.05 12.36
CA VAL A 199 -3.15 14.35 11.60
C VAL A 199 -3.50 15.20 10.38
N ASN A 200 -3.47 14.58 9.20
CA ASN A 200 -3.87 15.23 7.96
C ASN A 200 -5.32 14.86 7.62
N LEU A 201 -6.12 15.86 7.27
CA LEU A 201 -7.50 15.74 6.83
C LEU A 201 -7.56 15.61 5.30
N THR A 202 -7.59 14.37 4.82
CA THR A 202 -7.57 14.01 3.40
C THR A 202 -8.98 13.89 2.81
N ARG A 203 -9.08 13.61 1.51
CA ARG A 203 -10.36 13.28 0.85
C ARG A 203 -10.88 11.87 1.15
N GLU A 204 -10.08 11.05 1.85
CA GLU A 204 -10.38 9.66 2.21
C GLU A 204 -10.52 9.50 3.74
N GLY A 205 -10.69 10.61 4.47
CA GLY A 205 -10.68 10.67 5.94
C GLY A 205 -9.34 11.20 6.44
N VAL A 206 -8.85 10.70 7.57
CA VAL A 206 -7.58 11.14 8.17
C VAL A 206 -6.41 10.24 7.82
N SER A 207 -5.20 10.80 7.77
CA SER A 207 -3.95 10.05 7.81
C SER A 207 -3.11 10.51 9.00
N VAL A 208 -2.44 9.57 9.69
CA VAL A 208 -1.61 9.86 10.87
C VAL A 208 -0.15 10.00 10.45
N LEU A 209 0.51 11.09 10.85
CA LEU A 209 1.94 11.30 10.67
C LEU A 209 2.68 10.92 11.96
N ILE A 210 3.46 9.84 11.92
CA ILE A 210 4.35 9.44 13.01
C ILE A 210 5.75 9.96 12.71
N ARG A 211 6.42 10.45 13.74
CA ARG A 211 7.82 10.84 13.69
C ARG A 211 8.65 9.96 14.62
N GLY A 212 9.71 9.37 14.08
CA GLY A 212 10.79 8.71 14.82
C GLY A 212 12.08 9.52 14.76
N ILE A 213 12.81 9.59 15.86
CA ILE A 213 14.16 10.17 15.96
C ILE A 213 15.09 9.09 16.50
N ALA A 214 16.11 8.73 15.72
CA ALA A 214 17.05 7.67 16.07
C ALA A 214 18.08 8.20 17.05
N ARG A 215 17.93 7.88 18.34
CA ARG A 215 18.81 8.35 19.41
C ARG A 215 20.14 7.62 19.42
N SER A 216 20.21 6.37 19.01
CA SER A 216 21.48 5.64 18.93
C SER A 216 22.42 6.10 17.79
N TRP A 217 21.96 6.99 16.90
CA TRP A 217 22.72 7.41 15.72
C TRP A 217 22.95 8.92 15.66
N ARG A 218 24.10 9.32 15.13
CA ARG A 218 24.39 10.71 14.72
C ARG A 218 24.22 10.84 13.22
N GLN A 219 23.68 11.97 12.78
CA GLN A 219 23.59 12.25 11.36
C GLN A 219 24.99 12.56 10.81
N ARG A 220 25.43 11.77 9.83
CA ARG A 220 26.79 11.86 9.26
C ARG A 220 26.85 12.76 8.04
N TRP A 221 25.77 12.79 7.27
CA TRP A 221 25.76 13.46 5.96
C TRP A 221 24.78 14.62 5.93
N SER A 222 25.16 15.69 5.25
CA SER A 222 24.19 16.70 4.85
C SER A 222 23.23 16.13 3.80
N LYS A 223 22.06 16.77 3.60
CA LYS A 223 21.09 16.30 2.60
C LYS A 223 21.68 16.27 1.19
N ASN A 224 22.36 17.35 0.82
CA ASN A 224 22.93 17.54 -0.51
C ASN A 224 24.12 16.62 -0.75
N GLU A 225 24.96 16.43 0.26
CA GLU A 225 26.07 15.47 0.21
C GLU A 225 25.55 14.05 -0.02
N ALA A 226 24.52 13.63 0.73
CA ALA A 226 23.95 12.30 0.55
C ALA A 226 23.39 12.08 -0.86
N ILE A 227 22.68 13.07 -1.41
CA ILE A 227 22.18 13.03 -2.80
C ILE A 227 23.33 12.89 -3.80
N SER A 228 24.40 13.69 -3.65
CA SER A 228 25.56 13.61 -4.54
C SER A 228 26.28 12.26 -4.44
N LEU A 229 26.48 11.74 -3.22
CA LEU A 229 27.12 10.44 -3.02
C LEU A 229 26.29 9.31 -3.63
N VAL A 230 24.97 9.30 -3.46
CA VAL A 230 24.08 8.31 -4.11
C VAL A 230 24.26 8.33 -5.64
N ALA A 231 24.31 9.52 -6.24
CA ALA A 231 24.50 9.66 -7.68
C ALA A 231 25.88 9.16 -8.12
N ASP A 232 26.93 9.44 -7.35
CA ASP A 232 28.29 8.99 -7.66
C ASP A 232 28.46 7.49 -7.50
N TYR A 233 27.94 6.88 -6.42
CA TYR A 233 27.92 5.43 -6.25
C TYR A 233 27.17 4.73 -7.38
N LEU A 234 26.04 5.30 -7.83
CA LEU A 234 25.29 4.75 -8.95
C LEU A 234 26.12 4.73 -10.26
N LYS A 235 26.90 5.79 -10.54
CA LYS A 235 27.79 5.83 -11.72
C LYS A 235 28.85 4.71 -11.69
N HIS A 236 29.24 4.26 -10.51
CA HIS A 236 30.19 3.16 -10.32
C HIS A 236 29.52 1.79 -10.19
N GLY A 237 28.20 1.70 -10.41
CA GLY A 237 27.46 0.44 -10.42
C GLY A 237 27.01 -0.06 -9.05
N GLU A 238 27.01 0.79 -8.02
CA GLU A 238 26.55 0.44 -6.68
C GLU A 238 25.08 0.82 -6.44
N TRP A 239 24.20 -0.18 -6.37
CA TRP A 239 22.74 0.02 -6.33
C TRP A 239 22.13 0.04 -4.93
N GLY A 240 22.88 -0.36 -3.89
CA GLY A 240 22.38 -0.46 -2.51
C GLY A 240 21.83 0.86 -1.96
N HIS A 241 22.56 1.96 -2.19
CA HIS A 241 22.14 3.31 -1.80
C HIS A 241 20.90 3.80 -2.56
N LEU A 242 20.78 3.38 -3.83
CA LEU A 242 19.66 3.81 -4.67
C LEU A 242 18.35 3.15 -4.21
N LEU A 243 18.40 1.94 -3.66
CA LEU A 243 17.21 1.25 -3.17
C LEU A 243 16.46 2.08 -2.14
N THR A 244 17.09 2.52 -1.05
CA THR A 244 16.40 3.29 -0.01
C THR A 244 16.09 4.72 -0.45
N THR A 245 16.92 5.31 -1.32
CA THR A 245 16.58 6.60 -1.97
C THR A 245 15.27 6.48 -2.76
N TRP A 246 15.10 5.41 -3.53
CA TRP A 246 13.88 5.16 -4.30
C TRP A 246 12.70 4.74 -3.41
N LEU A 247 12.93 3.99 -2.33
CA LEU A 247 11.88 3.67 -1.36
C LEU A 247 11.29 4.91 -0.69
N GLY A 248 12.05 5.99 -0.46
CA GLY A 248 11.49 7.24 0.05
C GLY A 248 10.82 8.09 -1.04
N ASP A 249 11.58 8.53 -2.05
CA ASP A 249 11.13 9.53 -3.03
C ASP A 249 10.87 8.98 -4.45
N GLY A 250 11.06 7.69 -4.65
CA GLY A 250 10.81 7.02 -5.93
C GLY A 250 9.34 7.01 -6.35
N ASN A 251 9.09 7.22 -7.64
CA ASN A 251 7.76 7.21 -8.23
C ASN A 251 7.33 5.79 -8.63
N ALA A 252 6.33 5.26 -7.93
CA ALA A 252 5.71 3.97 -8.26
C ALA A 252 4.64 4.13 -9.36
N ARG A 253 4.94 3.62 -10.56
CA ARG A 253 4.17 3.86 -11.80
C ARG A 253 3.49 2.59 -12.31
N LYS A 254 2.16 2.62 -12.52
CA LYS A 254 1.37 1.45 -12.99
C LYS A 254 1.77 0.99 -14.39
N GLU A 255 2.46 1.83 -15.15
CA GLU A 255 2.99 1.56 -16.48
C GLU A 255 3.94 0.35 -16.51
N ILE A 256 4.48 -0.06 -15.35
CA ILE A 256 5.27 -1.28 -15.20
C ILE A 256 4.49 -2.55 -15.57
N LEU A 257 3.17 -2.56 -15.32
CA LEU A 257 2.28 -3.63 -15.76
C LEU A 257 2.17 -3.67 -17.29
N ARG A 258 2.40 -2.54 -17.97
CA ARG A 258 2.40 -2.45 -19.44
C ARG A 258 3.81 -2.65 -20.04
N GLY A 259 4.78 -3.09 -19.24
CA GLY A 259 6.15 -3.33 -19.69
C GLY A 259 6.98 -2.07 -19.87
N LYS A 260 6.53 -0.92 -19.35
CA LYS A 260 7.34 0.31 -19.31
C LYS A 260 8.05 0.41 -17.97
N TYR A 261 9.36 0.20 -17.98
CA TYR A 261 10.21 0.21 -16.79
C TYR A 261 10.98 1.53 -16.72
N VAL A 262 10.52 2.42 -15.84
CA VAL A 262 11.09 3.75 -15.64
C VAL A 262 11.34 3.92 -14.15
N LEU A 263 12.60 4.08 -13.79
CA LEU A 263 13.02 4.34 -12.42
C LEU A 263 13.25 5.85 -12.26
N SER A 264 12.32 6.54 -11.61
CA SER A 264 12.42 7.97 -11.35
C SER A 264 12.24 8.30 -9.88
N ILE A 265 12.83 9.43 -9.46
CA ILE A 265 12.87 9.91 -8.08
C ILE A 265 12.46 11.38 -8.06
N ALA A 266 11.57 11.74 -7.14
CA ALA A 266 11.22 13.13 -6.88
C ALA A 266 12.39 13.85 -6.18
N ALA A 267 12.80 15.00 -6.70
CA ALA A 267 13.93 15.75 -6.14
C ALA A 267 13.78 17.23 -6.46
N LYS A 268 14.21 18.10 -5.54
CA LYS A 268 14.25 19.56 -5.78
C LYS A 268 15.26 19.96 -6.83
N GLU A 269 16.36 19.21 -6.91
CA GLU A 269 17.46 19.42 -7.86
C GLU A 269 17.66 18.14 -8.67
N PRO A 270 16.71 17.80 -9.58
CA PRO A 270 16.69 16.50 -10.25
C PRO A 270 17.96 16.21 -11.08
N TRP A 271 18.63 17.25 -11.59
CA TRP A 271 19.89 17.13 -12.34
C TRP A 271 21.05 16.53 -11.53
N ARG A 272 20.96 16.50 -10.19
CA ARG A 272 21.98 15.83 -9.36
C ARG A 272 21.87 14.31 -9.38
N LEU A 273 20.66 13.78 -9.61
CA LEU A 273 20.38 12.34 -9.51
C LEU A 273 20.32 11.64 -10.88
N GLY A 274 19.97 12.36 -11.94
CA GLY A 274 19.83 11.76 -13.26
C GLY A 274 19.34 12.75 -14.31
N LEU A 275 18.77 12.21 -15.39
CA LEU A 275 18.19 13.02 -16.46
C LEU A 275 16.95 13.76 -15.95
N VAL A 276 16.86 15.06 -16.20
CA VAL A 276 15.71 15.87 -15.76
C VAL A 276 14.48 15.47 -16.56
N ALA A 277 13.50 14.83 -15.91
CA ALA A 277 12.23 14.47 -16.53
C ALA A 277 11.21 15.63 -16.44
N ASN A 278 11.21 16.37 -15.33
CA ASN A 278 10.50 17.63 -15.14
C ASN A 278 11.14 18.43 -13.99
N THR A 279 10.55 19.57 -13.60
CA THR A 279 11.05 20.48 -12.56
C THR A 279 11.41 19.80 -11.24
N TYR A 280 10.71 18.73 -10.87
CA TYR A 280 10.90 18.04 -9.58
C TYR A 280 11.13 16.54 -9.71
N GLU A 281 11.53 16.05 -10.88
CA GLU A 281 11.68 14.61 -11.12
C GLU A 281 12.94 14.30 -11.93
N ALA A 282 13.74 13.40 -11.38
CA ALA A 282 14.90 12.81 -12.03
C ALA A 282 14.55 11.42 -12.58
N LEU A 283 14.80 11.20 -13.87
CA LEU A 283 14.88 9.88 -14.46
C LEU A 283 16.27 9.31 -14.15
N VAL A 284 16.31 8.29 -13.29
CA VAL A 284 17.56 7.71 -12.79
C VAL A 284 18.02 6.53 -13.65
N ALA A 285 17.09 5.66 -14.02
CA ALA A 285 17.39 4.52 -14.89
C ALA A 285 16.13 4.07 -15.66
N THR A 286 16.35 3.32 -16.74
CA THR A 286 15.27 2.70 -17.53
C THR A 286 15.56 1.23 -17.77
N GLY A 287 14.52 0.49 -18.16
CA GLY A 287 14.63 -0.93 -18.47
C GLY A 287 14.43 -1.84 -17.25
N ARG A 288 14.06 -3.10 -17.53
CA ARG A 288 13.82 -4.13 -16.51
C ARG A 288 15.04 -4.36 -15.62
N GLU A 289 16.22 -4.29 -16.22
CA GLU A 289 17.52 -4.51 -15.58
C GLU A 289 17.76 -3.60 -14.36
N ALA A 290 17.33 -2.33 -14.43
CA ALA A 290 17.46 -1.41 -13.30
C ALA A 290 16.70 -1.90 -12.06
N PHE A 291 15.51 -2.50 -12.25
CA PHE A 291 14.73 -3.05 -11.15
C PHE A 291 15.31 -4.39 -10.65
N VAL A 292 15.93 -5.18 -11.52
CA VAL A 292 16.65 -6.41 -11.14
C VAL A 292 17.79 -6.04 -10.20
N LYS A 293 18.62 -5.07 -10.57
CA LYS A 293 19.74 -4.58 -9.75
C LYS A 293 19.28 -4.01 -8.40
N LEU A 294 18.16 -3.29 -8.35
CA LEU A 294 17.55 -2.85 -7.09
C LEU A 294 17.11 -4.03 -6.21
N ARG A 295 16.51 -5.06 -6.80
CA ARG A 295 16.06 -6.25 -6.08
C ARG A 295 17.24 -7.04 -5.52
N GLU A 296 18.27 -7.26 -6.33
CA GLU A 296 19.50 -7.94 -5.92
C GLU A 296 20.22 -7.18 -4.80
N ALA A 297 20.28 -5.85 -4.91
CA ALA A 297 20.92 -5.00 -3.90
C ALA A 297 20.22 -5.05 -2.53
N ALA A 298 18.94 -5.46 -2.46
CA ALA A 298 18.16 -5.46 -1.23
C ALA A 298 18.61 -6.51 -0.21
N GLY A 299 19.01 -7.72 -0.63
CA GLY A 299 19.34 -8.82 0.29
C GLY A 299 18.27 -9.04 1.38
N ALA A 300 18.70 -9.21 2.63
CA ALA A 300 17.80 -9.36 3.79
C ALA A 300 16.84 -8.17 4.00
N TYR A 301 17.20 -6.97 3.53
CA TYR A 301 16.29 -5.83 3.53
C TYR A 301 15.07 -6.06 2.64
N GLY A 302 15.25 -6.77 1.52
CA GLY A 302 14.15 -7.15 0.62
C GLY A 302 13.16 -8.12 1.27
N GLU A 303 13.64 -9.04 2.11
CA GLU A 303 12.79 -9.94 2.89
C GLU A 303 11.94 -9.17 3.90
N LEU A 304 12.56 -8.21 4.61
CA LEU A 304 11.84 -7.30 5.51
C LEU A 304 10.76 -6.52 4.73
N LEU A 305 11.08 -5.97 3.56
CA LEU A 305 10.13 -5.22 2.75
C LEU A 305 8.96 -6.07 2.23
N ASP A 306 9.21 -7.34 1.91
CA ASP A 306 8.16 -8.29 1.50
C ASP A 306 7.19 -8.63 2.62
N LEU A 307 7.76 -8.84 3.82
CA LEU A 307 7.01 -9.05 5.06
C LEU A 307 6.13 -7.86 5.41
N LEU A 308 6.70 -6.65 5.33
CA LEU A 308 6.01 -5.38 5.59
C LEU A 308 5.00 -5.01 4.50
N LYS A 309 4.86 -5.81 3.43
CA LYS A 309 3.96 -5.49 2.31
C LYS A 309 4.19 -4.08 1.76
N ALA A 310 5.45 -3.65 1.72
CA ALA A 310 5.81 -2.30 1.28
C ALA A 310 5.37 -2.09 -0.17
N HIS A 311 4.47 -1.13 -0.42
CA HIS A 311 3.92 -0.94 -1.77
C HIS A 311 5.01 -0.73 -2.83
N LYS A 312 6.05 0.05 -2.53
CA LYS A 312 7.16 0.26 -3.46
C LYS A 312 7.97 -1.00 -3.75
N TRP A 313 8.16 -1.86 -2.75
CA TRP A 313 8.78 -3.17 -2.96
C TRP A 313 7.93 -4.06 -3.87
N ILE A 314 6.60 -4.03 -3.73
CA ILE A 314 5.69 -4.71 -4.64
C ILE A 314 5.90 -4.24 -6.08
N TYR A 315 6.13 -2.94 -6.34
CA TYR A 315 6.46 -2.46 -7.68
C TYR A 315 7.79 -3.04 -8.21
N ILE A 316 8.82 -3.17 -7.37
CA ILE A 316 10.08 -3.84 -7.75
C ILE A 316 9.81 -5.32 -8.10
N LYS A 317 8.98 -6.03 -7.31
CA LYS A 317 8.58 -7.41 -7.63
C LYS A 317 7.80 -7.49 -8.93
N LEU A 318 6.84 -6.59 -9.17
CA LEU A 318 6.12 -6.52 -10.45
C LEU A 318 7.05 -6.29 -11.64
N ALA A 319 8.16 -5.59 -11.44
CA ALA A 319 9.15 -5.36 -12.49
C ALA A 319 9.98 -6.62 -12.82
N THR A 320 10.30 -7.40 -11.78
CA THR A 320 11.36 -8.41 -11.83
C THR A 320 10.85 -9.84 -11.89
N ASP A 321 9.67 -10.11 -11.34
CA ASP A 321 9.07 -11.44 -11.24
C ASP A 321 7.90 -11.58 -12.23
N ASP A 322 8.12 -12.38 -13.27
CA ASP A 322 7.13 -12.59 -14.32
C ASP A 322 5.89 -13.35 -13.82
N GLY A 323 6.07 -14.28 -12.88
CA GLY A 323 4.97 -15.03 -12.26
C GLY A 323 4.13 -14.14 -11.36
N PHE A 324 4.78 -13.36 -10.48
CA PHE A 324 4.11 -12.38 -9.62
C PHE A 324 3.42 -11.30 -10.45
N ARG A 325 4.06 -10.81 -11.52
CA ARG A 325 3.42 -9.86 -12.43
C ARG A 325 2.27 -10.49 -13.19
N ALA A 326 2.37 -11.73 -13.64
CA ALA A 326 1.28 -12.44 -14.28
C ALA A 326 0.11 -12.62 -13.31
N ALA A 327 0.36 -12.99 -12.06
CA ALA A 327 -0.64 -13.08 -11.00
C ALA A 327 -1.26 -11.72 -10.62
N ALA A 328 -0.49 -10.62 -10.68
CA ALA A 328 -1.03 -9.28 -10.45
C ALA A 328 -1.80 -8.72 -11.68
N LYS A 329 -1.42 -9.15 -12.90
CA LYS A 329 -2.13 -8.88 -14.15
C LYS A 329 -3.36 -9.74 -14.32
N GLN A 330 -3.35 -10.94 -13.72
CA GLN A 330 -4.56 -11.67 -13.42
C GLN A 330 -5.35 -10.73 -12.51
N ASN A 331 -6.24 -9.97 -13.14
CA ASN A 331 -7.16 -9.14 -12.43
C ASN A 331 -7.85 -10.06 -11.41
N LYS A 332 -8.27 -9.52 -10.26
CA LYS A 332 -9.31 -10.15 -9.40
C LYS A 332 -10.62 -10.48 -10.18
N ASN A 333 -10.63 -10.20 -11.50
CA ASN A 333 -11.64 -10.44 -12.51
C ASN A 333 -11.15 -11.41 -13.61
N SER A 334 -10.21 -12.33 -13.35
CA SER A 334 -9.79 -13.33 -14.33
C SER A 334 -9.39 -14.65 -13.68
N ILE A 335 -9.50 -15.73 -14.43
CA ILE A 335 -9.11 -17.09 -14.06
C ILE A 335 -8.16 -17.63 -15.14
N THR A 336 -7.39 -18.67 -14.81
CA THR A 336 -6.58 -19.40 -15.79
C THR A 336 -7.19 -20.77 -16.01
N VAL A 337 -7.47 -21.12 -17.25
CA VAL A 337 -8.06 -22.41 -17.65
C VAL A 337 -7.15 -23.02 -18.71
N GLU A 338 -6.56 -24.18 -18.45
CA GLU A 338 -5.61 -24.82 -19.39
C GLU A 338 -4.48 -23.88 -19.84
N GLY A 339 -3.95 -23.07 -18.92
CA GLY A 339 -2.92 -22.06 -19.22
C GLY A 339 -3.42 -20.85 -20.04
N ILE A 340 -4.73 -20.72 -20.26
CA ILE A 340 -5.35 -19.58 -20.94
C ILE A 340 -5.94 -18.64 -19.89
N VAL A 341 -5.47 -17.39 -19.86
CA VAL A 341 -6.04 -16.36 -18.98
C VAL A 341 -7.37 -15.85 -19.57
N MET A 342 -8.47 -16.03 -18.83
CA MET A 342 -9.81 -15.62 -19.22
C MET A 342 -10.40 -14.64 -18.20
N TYR A 343 -11.05 -13.57 -18.67
CA TYR A 343 -11.59 -12.50 -17.83
C TYR A 343 -13.05 -12.74 -17.46
N LEU A 344 -13.36 -12.69 -16.17
CA LEU A 344 -14.68 -12.80 -15.57
C LEU A 344 -15.52 -11.53 -15.83
N GLU A 345 -16.73 -11.73 -16.33
CA GLU A 345 -17.69 -10.67 -16.61
C GLU A 345 -19.10 -11.05 -16.18
N LEU A 346 -19.77 -10.11 -15.49
CA LEU A 346 -21.19 -10.21 -15.15
C LEU A 346 -22.05 -9.77 -16.34
N VAL A 347 -22.91 -10.67 -16.80
CA VAL A 347 -23.85 -10.44 -17.89
C VAL A 347 -25.25 -10.34 -17.34
N SER A 348 -25.95 -9.27 -17.71
CA SER A 348 -27.32 -9.04 -17.27
C SER A 348 -28.30 -9.94 -18.01
N GLY A 349 -29.19 -10.59 -17.26
CA GLY A 349 -30.31 -11.39 -17.75
C GLY A 349 -31.29 -11.66 -16.61
N ARG A 350 -32.37 -12.41 -16.87
CA ARG A 350 -33.48 -12.63 -15.92
C ARG A 350 -33.01 -13.13 -14.53
N GLY A 351 -31.89 -13.87 -14.47
CA GLY A 351 -31.24 -14.30 -13.22
C GLY A 351 -29.76 -13.93 -13.06
N GLY A 352 -29.20 -13.14 -13.99
CA GLY A 352 -27.75 -12.85 -14.01
C GLY A 352 -26.86 -14.05 -14.37
N SER A 353 -25.77 -13.80 -15.09
CA SER A 353 -24.80 -14.82 -15.50
C SER A 353 -23.37 -14.34 -15.30
N LEU A 354 -22.47 -15.29 -15.03
CA LEU A 354 -21.03 -15.08 -15.01
C LEU A 354 -20.43 -15.79 -16.23
N VAL A 355 -19.62 -15.10 -17.01
CA VAL A 355 -18.88 -15.69 -18.14
C VAL A 355 -17.40 -15.40 -17.99
N ALA A 356 -16.55 -16.27 -18.54
CA ALA A 356 -15.13 -15.99 -18.69
C ALA A 356 -14.79 -15.80 -20.17
N LYS A 357 -14.14 -14.69 -20.51
CA LYS A 357 -13.85 -14.27 -21.89
C LYS A 357 -12.36 -14.19 -22.17
N TYR A 358 -11.94 -14.74 -23.29
CA TYR A 358 -10.65 -14.55 -23.92
C TYR A 358 -10.82 -13.68 -25.16
N PHE A 359 -9.92 -12.72 -25.37
CA PHE A 359 -9.97 -11.77 -26.48
C PHE A 359 -8.72 -11.89 -27.35
N THR A 360 -8.90 -11.96 -28.66
CA THR A 360 -7.81 -11.94 -29.64
C THR A 360 -8.25 -11.23 -30.92
N ARG A 361 -7.33 -10.65 -31.69
CA ARG A 361 -7.62 -10.11 -33.04
C ARG A 361 -7.45 -11.15 -34.15
N ASP A 362 -6.92 -12.29 -33.79
CA ASP A 362 -6.50 -13.36 -34.68
C ASP A 362 -7.48 -14.54 -34.56
N ILE A 363 -8.11 -14.88 -35.68
CA ILE A 363 -9.12 -15.94 -35.74
C ILE A 363 -8.52 -17.33 -35.53
N GLU A 364 -7.30 -17.58 -36.02
CA GLU A 364 -6.62 -18.86 -35.84
C GLU A 364 -6.30 -19.10 -34.38
N LYS A 365 -5.85 -18.05 -33.68
CA LYS A 365 -5.68 -18.10 -32.21
C LYS A 365 -6.99 -18.32 -31.48
N ALA A 366 -8.09 -17.72 -31.94
CA ALA A 366 -9.40 -17.92 -31.33
C ALA A 366 -9.86 -19.39 -31.46
N LEU A 367 -9.68 -19.99 -32.65
CA LEU A 367 -9.99 -21.39 -32.90
C LEU A 367 -9.10 -22.32 -32.07
N ALA A 368 -7.79 -22.08 -32.03
CA ALA A 368 -6.86 -22.87 -31.22
C ALA A 368 -7.19 -22.83 -29.72
N VAL A 369 -7.55 -21.65 -29.20
CA VAL A 369 -8.02 -21.51 -27.81
C VAL A 369 -9.33 -22.27 -27.59
N ALA A 370 -10.29 -22.17 -28.52
CA ALA A 370 -11.54 -22.91 -28.42
C ALA A 370 -11.32 -24.43 -28.45
N ASP A 371 -10.44 -24.94 -29.31
CA ASP A 371 -10.16 -26.38 -29.37
C ASP A 371 -9.45 -26.88 -28.11
N LYS A 372 -8.55 -26.07 -27.52
CA LYS A 372 -7.94 -26.37 -26.22
C LYS A 372 -8.98 -26.44 -25.11
N LEU A 373 -9.93 -25.51 -25.08
CA LEU A 373 -11.03 -25.53 -24.09
C LEU A 373 -11.98 -26.71 -24.31
N LYS A 374 -12.26 -27.11 -25.56
CA LYS A 374 -13.04 -28.32 -25.87
C LYS A 374 -12.33 -29.59 -25.41
N ALA A 375 -11.01 -29.66 -25.57
CA ALA A 375 -10.20 -30.78 -25.10
C ALA A 375 -10.27 -30.95 -23.58
N ALA A 376 -10.48 -29.86 -22.83
CA ALA A 376 -10.78 -29.87 -21.40
C ALA A 376 -12.27 -30.11 -21.07
N GLU A 377 -13.05 -30.64 -22.02
CA GLU A 377 -14.48 -30.93 -21.90
C GLU A 377 -15.36 -29.71 -21.54
N LEU A 378 -14.95 -28.51 -21.98
CA LEU A 378 -15.73 -27.28 -21.84
C LEU A 378 -16.46 -26.94 -23.14
N ARG A 379 -17.45 -26.04 -23.06
CA ARG A 379 -18.26 -25.62 -24.22
C ARG A 379 -17.99 -24.15 -24.60
N PRO A 380 -16.82 -23.85 -25.20
CA PRO A 380 -16.49 -22.48 -25.60
C PRO A 380 -17.36 -22.02 -26.78
N ASN A 381 -17.74 -20.75 -26.75
CA ASN A 381 -18.41 -20.04 -27.83
C ASN A 381 -17.45 -19.03 -28.44
N ILE A 382 -17.47 -18.85 -29.76
CA ILE A 382 -16.67 -17.85 -30.46
C ILE A 382 -17.61 -16.84 -31.09
N VAL A 383 -17.42 -15.56 -30.78
CA VAL A 383 -18.19 -14.46 -31.37
C VAL A 383 -17.27 -13.35 -31.84
N LYS A 384 -17.65 -12.67 -32.91
CA LYS A 384 -16.96 -11.47 -33.38
C LYS A 384 -17.49 -10.25 -32.61
N SER A 385 -16.60 -9.48 -32.00
CA SER A 385 -16.93 -8.27 -31.24
C SER A 385 -15.98 -7.13 -31.62
N GLY A 386 -16.47 -6.26 -32.52
CA GLY A 386 -15.66 -5.20 -33.12
C GLY A 386 -14.41 -5.76 -33.83
N PRO A 387 -13.19 -5.29 -33.51
CA PRO A 387 -11.95 -5.78 -34.12
C PRO A 387 -11.44 -7.11 -33.53
N ASN A 388 -12.12 -7.66 -32.51
CA ASN A 388 -11.67 -8.85 -31.79
C ASN A 388 -12.61 -10.05 -32.03
N TYR A 389 -12.05 -11.24 -31.96
CA TYR A 389 -12.73 -12.50 -31.68
C TYR A 389 -12.73 -12.74 -30.18
N VAL A 390 -13.90 -13.09 -29.64
CA VAL A 390 -14.10 -13.38 -28.23
C VAL A 390 -14.45 -14.84 -28.10
N VAL A 391 -13.58 -15.60 -27.42
CA VAL A 391 -13.86 -16.97 -27.00
C VAL A 391 -14.36 -16.93 -25.56
N TYR A 392 -15.53 -17.46 -25.27
CA TYR A 392 -16.05 -17.43 -23.91
C TYR A 392 -16.68 -18.75 -23.47
N ILE A 393 -16.55 -19.03 -22.18
CA ILE A 393 -17.19 -20.16 -21.50
C ILE A 393 -18.26 -19.64 -20.53
N THR A 394 -19.27 -20.46 -20.30
CA THR A 394 -20.50 -20.06 -19.61
C THR A 394 -20.42 -20.29 -18.11
N THR A 395 -21.44 -19.84 -17.36
CA THR A 395 -21.54 -20.12 -15.93
C THR A 395 -21.52 -21.62 -15.63
N ALA A 396 -22.09 -22.45 -16.51
CA ALA A 396 -22.10 -23.91 -16.32
C ALA A 396 -20.68 -24.50 -16.41
N ASP A 397 -19.90 -24.07 -17.41
CA ASP A 397 -18.50 -24.49 -17.56
C ASP A 397 -17.65 -24.00 -16.37
N LEU A 398 -17.89 -22.76 -15.92
CA LEU A 398 -17.22 -22.21 -14.74
C LEU A 398 -17.54 -22.97 -13.45
N LEU A 399 -18.77 -23.46 -13.30
CA LEU A 399 -19.13 -24.31 -12.16
C LEU A 399 -18.41 -25.66 -12.24
N LYS A 400 -18.41 -26.30 -13.41
CA LYS A 400 -17.70 -27.56 -13.64
C LYS A 400 -16.20 -27.42 -13.32
N LEU A 401 -15.59 -26.30 -13.69
CA LEU A 401 -14.20 -25.99 -13.36
C LEU A 401 -14.02 -25.76 -11.85
N ALA A 402 -14.85 -24.93 -11.25
CA ALA A 402 -14.79 -24.63 -9.82
C ALA A 402 -15.02 -25.87 -8.95
N GLU A 403 -15.81 -26.84 -9.38
CA GLU A 403 -15.98 -28.13 -8.69
C GLU A 403 -14.68 -28.92 -8.60
N ARG A 404 -13.82 -28.82 -9.62
CA ARG A 404 -12.58 -29.61 -9.76
C ARG A 404 -11.33 -28.86 -9.29
N ASP A 405 -11.36 -27.53 -9.31
CA ASP A 405 -10.21 -26.64 -9.04
C ASP A 405 -10.55 -25.59 -7.97
N ASP A 406 -9.89 -25.70 -6.82
CA ASP A 406 -10.09 -24.81 -5.67
C ASP A 406 -9.61 -23.37 -5.93
N GLU A 407 -8.56 -23.19 -6.73
CA GLU A 407 -8.04 -21.86 -7.07
C GLU A 407 -9.02 -21.11 -7.97
N ILE A 408 -9.58 -21.79 -8.99
CA ILE A 408 -10.62 -21.22 -9.85
C ILE A 408 -11.86 -20.90 -9.03
N ARG A 409 -12.27 -21.79 -8.13
CA ARG A 409 -13.42 -21.58 -7.24
C ARG A 409 -13.23 -20.35 -6.36
N ARG A 410 -12.06 -20.23 -5.71
CA ARG A 410 -11.70 -19.10 -4.85
C ARG A 410 -11.66 -17.79 -5.65
N ALA A 411 -11.07 -17.80 -6.85
CA ALA A 411 -11.01 -16.62 -7.71
C ALA A 411 -12.40 -16.12 -8.11
N ILE A 412 -13.33 -17.02 -8.48
CA ILE A 412 -14.72 -16.67 -8.79
C ILE A 412 -15.44 -16.12 -7.56
N ALA A 413 -15.27 -16.74 -6.39
CA ALA A 413 -15.90 -16.28 -5.16
C ALA A 413 -15.43 -14.87 -4.77
N LEU A 414 -14.12 -14.61 -4.83
CA LEU A 414 -13.53 -13.29 -4.56
C LEU A 414 -13.99 -12.23 -5.56
N TYR A 415 -14.12 -12.58 -6.84
CA TYR A 415 -14.67 -11.69 -7.86
C TYR A 415 -16.11 -11.29 -7.53
N LEU A 416 -16.98 -12.25 -7.23
CA LEU A 416 -18.37 -11.98 -6.90
C LEU A 416 -18.48 -11.13 -5.63
N ALA A 417 -17.71 -11.44 -4.58
CA ALA A 417 -17.67 -10.66 -3.34
C ALA A 417 -17.25 -9.20 -3.59
N GLU A 418 -16.21 -8.98 -4.40
CA GLU A 418 -15.76 -7.64 -4.77
C GLU A 418 -16.84 -6.87 -5.53
N LYS A 419 -17.56 -7.53 -6.44
CA LYS A 419 -18.67 -6.90 -7.19
C LYS A 419 -19.86 -6.56 -6.31
N VAL A 420 -20.14 -7.33 -5.26
CA VAL A 420 -21.14 -6.97 -4.24
C VAL A 420 -20.70 -5.74 -3.44
N LYS A 421 -19.44 -5.68 -2.98
CA LYS A 421 -18.94 -4.56 -2.14
C LYS A 421 -18.77 -3.26 -2.94
N ASN A 422 -18.13 -3.35 -4.12
CA ASN A 422 -17.60 -2.20 -4.84
C ASN A 422 -18.14 -2.04 -6.28
N GLY A 423 -18.94 -2.98 -6.78
CA GLY A 423 -19.48 -2.91 -8.14
C GLY A 423 -20.46 -1.76 -8.36
N THR A 424 -20.81 -1.50 -9.63
CA THR A 424 -21.92 -0.60 -9.97
C THR A 424 -23.24 -1.17 -9.44
N PRO A 425 -24.32 -0.37 -9.28
CA PRO A 425 -25.61 -0.87 -8.79
C PRO A 425 -26.08 -2.14 -9.50
N ARG A 426 -25.93 -2.19 -10.84
CA ARG A 426 -26.27 -3.36 -11.65
C ARG A 426 -25.35 -4.56 -11.42
N GLN A 427 -24.05 -4.33 -11.21
CA GLN A 427 -23.11 -5.41 -10.91
C GLN A 427 -23.35 -6.01 -9.53
N ARG A 428 -23.66 -5.18 -8.52
CA ARG A 428 -24.02 -5.64 -7.17
C ARG A 428 -25.24 -6.55 -7.24
N GLU A 429 -26.31 -6.10 -7.89
CA GLU A 429 -27.53 -6.86 -8.07
C GLU A 429 -27.28 -8.23 -8.74
N ILE A 430 -26.50 -8.25 -9.82
CA ILE A 430 -26.19 -9.50 -10.54
C ILE A 430 -25.34 -10.43 -9.66
N ALA A 431 -24.31 -9.92 -8.99
CA ALA A 431 -23.43 -10.72 -8.14
C ALA A 431 -24.20 -11.34 -6.96
N GLU A 432 -25.06 -10.57 -6.31
CA GLU A 432 -25.94 -11.05 -5.23
C GLU A 432 -26.89 -12.14 -5.71
N LYS A 433 -27.51 -11.98 -6.89
CA LYS A 433 -28.38 -13.01 -7.49
C LYS A 433 -27.62 -14.31 -7.74
N ILE A 434 -26.38 -14.23 -8.24
CA ILE A 434 -25.54 -15.39 -8.51
C ILE A 434 -25.17 -16.10 -7.20
N LEU A 435 -24.73 -15.37 -6.17
CA LEU A 435 -24.36 -15.92 -4.85
C LEU A 435 -25.55 -16.55 -4.11
N LYS A 436 -26.76 -15.98 -4.27
CA LYS A 436 -28.01 -16.56 -3.73
C LYS A 436 -28.39 -17.85 -4.45
N ARG A 437 -28.28 -17.88 -5.79
CA ARG A 437 -28.62 -19.06 -6.60
C ARG A 437 -27.59 -20.17 -6.47
N ILE A 438 -26.33 -19.83 -6.23
CA ILE A 438 -25.22 -20.78 -6.18
C ILE A 438 -24.47 -20.61 -4.84
N PRO A 439 -25.00 -21.19 -3.75
CA PRO A 439 -24.39 -21.09 -2.42
C PRO A 439 -22.99 -21.72 -2.33
N PHE A 440 -22.62 -22.52 -3.33
CA PHE A 440 -21.29 -23.12 -3.48
C PHE A 440 -20.14 -22.12 -3.37
N PHE A 441 -20.33 -20.88 -3.83
CA PHE A 441 -19.30 -19.82 -3.71
C PHE A 441 -19.30 -19.12 -2.35
N ASN A 442 -20.30 -19.34 -1.49
CA ASN A 442 -20.42 -18.67 -0.19
C ASN A 442 -19.44 -19.22 0.85
N GLN A 443 -18.88 -20.41 0.64
CA GLN A 443 -17.93 -21.05 1.57
C GLN A 443 -16.67 -20.19 1.78
N TYR A 444 -16.24 -19.45 0.74
CA TYR A 444 -15.10 -18.53 0.80
C TYR A 444 -15.47 -17.13 1.29
N LEU A 445 -16.77 -16.81 1.39
CA LEU A 445 -17.26 -15.56 1.99
C LEU A 445 -17.22 -15.62 3.52
N SER A 446 -17.40 -16.81 4.11
CA SER A 446 -17.24 -17.05 5.54
C SER A 446 -15.79 -17.25 5.99
N ALA A 447 -14.90 -17.69 5.08
CA ALA A 447 -13.48 -17.85 5.38
C ALA A 447 -12.72 -16.49 5.43
N SER A 448 -13.25 -15.44 4.81
CA SER A 448 -12.83 -14.06 5.06
C SER A 448 -13.41 -13.45 6.34
N LEU A 449 -14.20 -14.22 7.11
CA LEU A 449 -14.83 -13.82 8.38
C LEU A 449 -14.57 -14.81 9.53
N ARG A 450 -13.67 -15.79 9.36
CA ARG A 450 -13.22 -16.66 10.44
C ARG A 450 -11.70 -16.58 10.58
N PRO A 451 -11.17 -16.25 11.78
CA PRO A 451 -9.75 -16.42 12.05
C PRO A 451 -9.40 -17.90 11.87
N ALA A 452 -8.30 -18.19 11.19
CA ALA A 452 -7.73 -19.53 11.16
C ALA A 452 -7.36 -19.89 12.60
N SER A 453 -8.12 -20.81 13.19
CA SER A 453 -7.86 -21.39 14.50
C SER A 453 -6.90 -22.57 14.36
N LEU A 454 -5.63 -22.32 14.70
CA LEU A 454 -4.72 -23.05 15.61
C LEU A 454 -3.27 -22.78 15.22
#